data_AF-A0A350LZV5-F1
#
_entry.id   AF-A0A350LZV5-F1
#
_cell.length_a   1.000
_cell.length_b   1.000
_cell.length_c   1.000
_cell.angle_alpha   90.00
_cell.angle_beta   90.00
_cell.angle_gamma   90.00
#
_symmetry.space_group_name_H-M   'P 1'
#
loop_
_entity.id
_entity.type
_entity.pdbx_description
1 polymer ?
#
loop_
_entity_poly.entity_id
_entity_poly.type
_entity_poly.pdbx_seq_one_letter_code
_entity_poly.pdbx_strand_id
1 'polypeptide(L)'
;MKMLVFLIKLIIFIIPFLSYAAELYVASYPVIEAKLYINDKPFSETPANFPIKPGKYKLRAEKEGWVSEEKEVVISEEGDCVFVNIPMMMVVYIPQIEKPESKKEAVVVFPIEPPIELSVPEEVEEVEIETEPIPKPEPKEEVPKKEKPELKLKEESKKEIVFEKPVVDISLLILRGEALIEKAEEAGANRYASKRINLAKKLLKKAKKKNSSELALRAIKEAELALDETKEKISRYSSRYIMGIVKTIGK
;
A
#
# COMPACT_ATOMS: atom_id res chain seq x y z
N MET A 1 -49.93 -8.35 7.35
CA MET A 1 -49.38 -6.98 7.22
C MET A 1 -48.29 -6.65 8.23
N LYS A 2 -48.48 -6.87 9.56
CA LYS A 2 -47.47 -6.54 10.59
C LYS A 2 -46.10 -7.21 10.42
N MET A 3 -46.07 -8.46 9.96
CA MET A 3 -44.82 -9.21 9.74
C MET A 3 -43.97 -8.65 8.58
N LEU A 4 -44.61 -8.17 7.50
CA LEU A 4 -43.93 -7.56 6.35
C LEU A 4 -43.29 -6.21 6.73
N VAL A 5 -44.00 -5.40 7.52
CA VAL A 5 -43.49 -4.11 8.03
C VAL A 5 -42.29 -4.33 8.96
N PHE A 6 -42.31 -5.40 9.76
CA PHE A 6 -41.17 -5.76 10.61
C PHE A 6 -39.95 -6.18 9.77
N LEU A 7 -40.15 -6.98 8.72
CA LEU A 7 -39.08 -7.44 7.84
C LEU A 7 -38.42 -6.29 7.08
N ILE A 8 -39.22 -5.33 6.58
CA ILE A 8 -38.71 -4.11 5.91
C ILE A 8 -37.92 -3.24 6.90
N LYS A 9 -38.41 -3.07 8.14
CA LYS A 9 -37.67 -2.33 9.18
C LYS A 9 -36.37 -3.02 9.57
N LEU A 10 -36.34 -4.35 9.62
CA LEU A 10 -35.15 -5.14 9.90
C LEU A 10 -34.10 -4.95 8.79
N ILE A 11 -34.51 -5.01 7.52
CA ILE A 11 -33.62 -4.79 6.38
C ILE A 11 -33.07 -3.36 6.38
N ILE A 12 -33.90 -2.33 6.57
CA ILE A 12 -33.46 -0.93 6.66
C ILE A 12 -32.49 -0.71 7.84
N PHE A 13 -32.65 -1.46 8.93
CA PHE A 13 -31.77 -1.39 10.10
C PHE A 13 -30.42 -2.11 9.88
N ILE A 14 -30.38 -3.14 9.02
CA ILE A 14 -29.17 -3.91 8.71
C ILE A 14 -28.37 -3.28 7.54
N ILE A 15 -29.03 -2.62 6.58
CA ILE A 15 -28.37 -1.96 5.44
C ILE A 15 -27.23 -0.99 5.82
N PRO A 16 -27.31 -0.12 6.84
CA PRO A 16 -26.19 0.76 7.20
C PRO A 16 -24.99 0.00 7.80
N PHE A 17 -25.17 -1.27 8.19
CA PHE A 17 -24.09 -2.16 8.63
C PHE A 17 -23.39 -2.88 7.46
N LEU A 18 -23.96 -2.84 6.24
CA LEU A 18 -23.20 -3.03 4.99
C LEU A 18 -22.38 -1.75 4.75
N SER A 19 -21.45 -1.49 5.67
CA SER A 19 -20.64 -0.29 5.74
C SER A 19 -19.73 -0.25 4.51
N TYR A 20 -19.86 0.82 3.72
CA TYR A 20 -19.04 1.09 2.55
C TYR A 20 -17.60 1.38 2.99
N ALA A 21 -16.80 0.34 3.13
CA ALA A 21 -15.38 0.50 3.37
C ALA A 21 -14.69 1.05 2.11
N ALA A 22 -13.70 1.90 2.29
CA ALA A 22 -12.70 2.19 1.27
C ALA A 22 -11.79 0.96 1.11
N GLU A 23 -11.19 0.77 -0.05
CA GLU A 23 -10.17 -0.26 -0.29
C GLU A 23 -8.79 0.39 -0.20
N LEU A 24 -7.93 -0.11 0.70
CA LEU A 24 -6.55 0.34 0.81
C LEU A 24 -5.62 -0.75 0.28
N TYR A 25 -4.88 -0.41 -0.76
CA TYR A 25 -3.81 -1.24 -1.31
C TYR A 25 -2.45 -0.69 -0.89
N VAL A 26 -1.66 -1.50 -0.18
CA VAL A 26 -0.34 -1.13 0.30
C VAL A 26 0.71 -2.04 -0.34
N ALA A 27 1.73 -1.44 -0.94
CA ALA A 27 2.91 -2.11 -1.44
C ALA A 27 4.17 -1.48 -0.86
N SER A 28 5.24 -2.27 -0.79
CA SER A 28 6.59 -1.81 -0.52
C SER A 28 7.45 -1.94 -1.78
N TYR A 29 8.42 -1.04 -1.94
CA TYR A 29 9.37 -1.10 -3.05
C TYR A 29 10.79 -0.78 -2.56
N PRO A 30 11.83 -1.53 -2.95
CA PRO A 30 11.83 -2.64 -3.92
C PRO A 30 11.42 -4.00 -3.33
N VAL A 31 10.97 -4.04 -2.08
CA VAL A 31 10.81 -5.29 -1.34
C VAL A 31 9.39 -5.84 -1.40
N ILE A 32 9.25 -7.16 -1.53
CA ILE A 32 8.01 -7.92 -1.33
C ILE A 32 8.09 -8.57 0.06
N GLU A 33 6.97 -8.86 0.72
CA GLU A 33 6.88 -9.52 2.03
C GLU A 33 7.52 -8.71 3.17
N ALA A 34 7.21 -7.42 3.26
CA ALA A 34 7.54 -6.60 4.43
C ALA A 34 6.38 -6.65 5.44
N LYS A 35 6.69 -6.75 6.73
CA LYS A 35 5.69 -6.72 7.81
C LYS A 35 5.02 -5.34 7.83
N LEU A 36 3.71 -5.32 7.65
CA LEU A 36 2.88 -4.12 7.61
C LEU A 36 2.19 -3.90 8.96
N TYR A 37 2.34 -2.70 9.48
CA TYR A 37 1.69 -2.22 10.70
C TYR A 37 0.75 -1.06 10.36
N ILE A 38 -0.42 -1.04 11.00
CA ILE A 38 -1.41 0.04 10.87
C ILE A 38 -1.69 0.58 12.26
N ASN A 39 -1.43 1.87 12.47
CA ASN A 39 -1.53 2.54 13.77
C ASN A 39 -0.77 1.76 14.85
N ASP A 40 0.50 1.41 14.54
CA ASP A 40 1.44 0.66 15.38
C ASP A 40 1.00 -0.78 15.74
N LYS A 41 -0.09 -1.29 15.15
CA LYS A 41 -0.54 -2.69 15.33
C LYS A 41 -0.10 -3.55 14.14
N PRO A 42 0.46 -4.75 14.37
CA PRO A 42 0.77 -5.67 13.28
C PRO A 42 -0.51 -6.05 12.54
N PHE A 43 -0.47 -6.04 11.21
CA PHE A 43 -1.63 -6.28 10.38
C PHE A 43 -1.43 -7.45 9.40
N SER A 44 -0.50 -7.32 8.45
CA SER A 44 -0.24 -8.33 7.41
C SER A 44 1.17 -8.16 6.83
N GLU A 45 1.46 -8.79 5.70
CA GLU A 45 2.66 -8.54 4.91
C GLU A 45 2.32 -7.84 3.59
N THR A 46 3.25 -7.12 2.98
CA THR A 46 3.09 -6.46 1.68
C THR A 46 3.35 -7.42 0.51
N PRO A 47 2.67 -7.28 -0.64
CA PRO A 47 1.55 -6.39 -0.89
C PRO A 47 0.26 -6.83 -0.17
N ALA A 48 -0.49 -5.87 0.36
CA ALA A 48 -1.75 -6.11 1.07
C ALA A 48 -2.90 -5.30 0.46
N ASN A 49 -4.09 -5.89 0.41
CA ASN A 49 -5.33 -5.22 0.02
C ASN A 49 -6.42 -5.53 1.05
N PHE A 50 -7.04 -4.51 1.63
CA PHE A 50 -8.07 -4.71 2.65
C PHE A 50 -9.06 -3.53 2.73
N PRO A 51 -10.32 -3.80 3.13
CA PRO A 51 -11.31 -2.77 3.39
C PRO A 51 -10.97 -1.99 4.67
N ILE A 52 -11.11 -0.67 4.64
CA ILE A 52 -10.81 0.23 5.75
C ILE A 52 -11.82 1.38 5.79
N LYS A 53 -12.15 1.88 6.98
CA LYS A 53 -13.05 3.03 7.12
C LYS A 53 -12.34 4.34 6.77
N PRO A 54 -13.04 5.38 6.30
CA PRO A 54 -12.46 6.72 6.18
C PRO A 54 -11.82 7.18 7.49
N GLY A 55 -10.67 7.84 7.40
CA GLY A 55 -9.86 8.21 8.56
C GLY A 55 -8.40 8.48 8.24
N LYS A 56 -7.63 8.83 9.28
CA LYS A 56 -6.17 8.99 9.21
C LYS A 56 -5.49 7.73 9.75
N TYR A 57 -4.54 7.22 9.00
CA TYR A 57 -3.81 6.00 9.32
C TYR A 57 -2.31 6.23 9.23
N LYS A 58 -1.59 5.69 10.20
CA LYS A 58 -0.13 5.58 10.19
C LYS A 58 0.23 4.18 9.72
N LEU A 59 0.84 4.08 8.54
CA LEU A 59 1.35 2.82 7.99
C LEU A 59 2.84 2.71 8.29
N ARG A 60 3.31 1.53 8.71
CA ARG A 60 4.74 1.26 8.88
C ARG A 60 5.09 -0.08 8.25
N ALA A 61 6.18 -0.11 7.48
CA ALA A 61 6.71 -1.33 6.88
C ALA A 61 8.06 -1.68 7.50
N GLU A 62 8.24 -2.94 7.90
CA GLU A 62 9.47 -3.45 8.49
C GLU A 62 9.93 -4.73 7.79
N LYS A 63 11.23 -4.86 7.55
CA LYS A 63 11.84 -6.09 7.08
C LYS A 63 13.31 -6.16 7.50
N GLU A 64 13.77 -7.36 7.83
CA GLU A 64 15.16 -7.60 8.22
C GLU A 64 16.14 -7.20 7.11
N GLY A 65 17.20 -6.46 7.47
CA GLY A 65 18.16 -5.90 6.53
C GLY A 65 17.69 -4.62 5.82
N TRP A 66 16.53 -4.09 6.17
CA TRP A 66 15.96 -2.85 5.62
C TRP A 66 15.66 -1.83 6.72
N VAL A 67 15.73 -0.56 6.36
CA VAL A 67 15.29 0.55 7.21
C VAL A 67 13.77 0.51 7.29
N SER A 68 13.24 0.57 8.51
CA SER A 68 11.80 0.69 8.75
C SER A 68 11.29 2.05 8.27
N GLU A 69 10.19 2.06 7.52
CA GLU A 69 9.66 3.28 6.90
C GLU A 69 8.20 3.50 7.33
N GLU A 70 7.87 4.75 7.64
CA GLU A 70 6.54 5.17 8.11
C GLU A 70 5.88 6.14 7.12
N LYS A 71 4.57 6.00 6.93
CA LYS A 71 3.80 6.86 6.02
C LYS A 71 2.40 7.12 6.56
N GLU A 72 2.03 8.39 6.64
CA GLU A 72 0.66 8.79 6.97
C GLU A 72 -0.23 8.83 5.72
N VAL A 73 -1.44 8.28 5.85
CA VAL A 73 -2.43 8.22 4.78
C VAL A 73 -3.77 8.70 5.30
N VAL A 74 -4.44 9.54 4.51
CA VAL A 74 -5.77 10.06 4.82
C VAL A 74 -6.76 9.51 3.80
N ILE A 75 -7.78 8.82 4.28
CA ILE A 75 -8.87 8.26 3.48
C ILE A 75 -10.08 9.12 3.73
N SER A 76 -10.54 9.82 2.70
CA SER A 76 -11.53 10.89 2.84
C SER A 76 -12.96 10.37 2.71
N GLU A 77 -13.20 9.47 1.75
CA GLU A 77 -14.56 9.04 1.40
C GLU A 77 -14.72 7.51 1.45
N GLU A 78 -15.96 7.08 1.68
CA GLU A 78 -16.35 5.68 1.61
C GLU A 78 -16.30 5.17 0.17
N GLY A 79 -15.79 3.96 -0.05
CA GLY A 79 -15.63 3.39 -1.40
C GLY A 79 -14.44 3.93 -2.21
N ASP A 80 -13.60 4.79 -1.63
CA ASP A 80 -12.32 5.18 -2.22
C ASP A 80 -11.41 3.96 -2.39
N CYS A 81 -10.69 3.89 -3.51
CA CYS A 81 -9.59 2.93 -3.70
C CYS A 81 -8.27 3.70 -3.59
N VAL A 82 -7.54 3.53 -2.48
CA VAL A 82 -6.28 4.24 -2.22
C VAL A 82 -5.10 3.30 -2.42
N PHE A 83 -4.16 3.69 -3.28
CA PHE A 83 -2.92 2.96 -3.51
C PHE A 83 -1.75 3.66 -2.83
N VAL A 84 -1.04 2.94 -1.98
CA VAL A 84 0.08 3.47 -1.20
C VAL A 84 1.32 2.63 -1.45
N ASN A 85 2.36 3.27 -1.98
CA ASN A 85 3.70 2.69 -2.05
C ASN A 85 4.58 3.24 -0.91
N ILE A 86 5.22 2.34 -0.18
CA ILE A 86 6.19 2.64 0.88
C ILE A 86 7.60 2.31 0.33
N PRO A 87 8.41 3.33 -0.04
CA PRO A 87 9.78 3.08 -0.46
C PRO A 87 10.60 2.61 0.73
N MET A 88 11.36 1.52 0.59
CA MET A 88 12.24 0.97 1.62
C MET A 88 13.70 1.06 1.17
N MET A 89 14.58 1.39 2.10
CA MET A 89 16.03 1.45 1.86
C MET A 89 16.73 0.28 2.55
N MET A 90 17.67 -0.36 1.85
CA MET A 90 18.46 -1.45 2.41
C MET A 90 19.53 -0.88 3.37
N VAL A 91 19.75 -1.52 4.50
CA VAL A 91 20.86 -1.19 5.39
C VAL A 91 22.12 -1.89 4.87
N VAL A 92 23.03 -1.13 4.27
CA VAL A 92 24.35 -1.65 3.88
C VAL A 92 25.25 -1.55 5.10
N TYR A 93 25.51 -2.69 5.76
CA TYR A 93 26.50 -2.76 6.83
C TYR A 93 27.90 -2.66 6.23
N ILE A 94 28.53 -1.51 6.43
CA ILE A 94 29.98 -1.36 6.19
C ILE A 94 30.64 -1.82 7.49
N PRO A 95 31.33 -2.98 7.51
CA PRO A 95 32.08 -3.37 8.70
C PRO A 95 33.04 -2.22 9.02
N GLN A 96 32.97 -1.70 10.24
CA GLN A 96 34.00 -0.79 10.68
C GLN A 96 35.28 -1.61 10.71
N ILE A 97 36.18 -1.33 9.75
CA ILE A 97 37.53 -1.84 9.80
C ILE A 97 38.10 -1.18 11.04
N GLU A 98 38.07 -1.89 12.16
CA GLU A 98 38.81 -1.51 13.35
C GLU A 98 40.22 -1.30 12.86
N LYS A 99 40.62 -0.01 12.85
CA LYS A 99 41.94 0.41 12.43
C LYS A 99 42.89 -0.50 13.20
N PRO A 100 43.67 -1.36 12.53
CA PRO A 100 44.51 -2.32 13.24
C PRO A 100 45.38 -1.48 14.16
N GLU A 101 45.13 -1.55 15.47
CA GLU A 101 46.04 -0.99 16.43
C GLU A 101 47.39 -1.60 16.11
N SER A 102 48.39 -0.75 15.88
CA SER A 102 49.70 -1.13 15.41
C SER A 102 50.39 -2.05 16.44
N LYS A 103 49.99 -3.32 16.47
CA LYS A 103 50.64 -4.36 17.23
C LYS A 103 51.82 -4.78 16.39
N LYS A 104 52.99 -4.37 16.87
CA LYS A 104 54.31 -4.79 16.39
C LYS A 104 54.29 -6.29 16.13
N GLU A 105 54.72 -6.65 14.92
CA GLU A 105 54.77 -8.00 14.39
C GLU A 105 55.39 -8.98 15.40
N ALA A 106 54.55 -9.86 15.95
CA ALA A 106 55.01 -11.12 16.51
C ALA A 106 54.72 -12.19 15.45
N VAL A 107 55.78 -12.80 14.93
CA VAL A 107 55.69 -13.96 14.04
C VAL A 107 55.12 -15.12 14.86
N VAL A 108 53.81 -15.33 14.77
CA VAL A 108 53.15 -16.50 15.33
C VAL A 108 53.19 -17.60 14.28
N VAL A 109 54.04 -18.60 14.51
CA VAL A 109 54.04 -19.86 13.77
C VAL A 109 52.79 -20.61 14.21
N PHE A 110 51.80 -20.72 13.34
CA PHE A 110 50.61 -21.53 13.61
C PHE A 110 50.96 -23.01 13.42
N PRO A 111 50.78 -23.86 14.44
CA PRO A 111 50.83 -25.30 14.25
C PRO A 111 49.67 -25.73 13.34
N ILE A 112 49.98 -26.58 12.37
CA ILE A 112 49.01 -27.19 11.45
C ILE A 112 48.09 -28.08 12.29
N GLU A 113 46.84 -27.66 12.48
CA GLU A 113 45.86 -28.51 13.15
C GLU A 113 45.47 -29.70 12.25
N PRO A 114 45.33 -30.90 12.83
CA PRO A 114 44.90 -32.08 12.09
C PRO A 114 43.44 -31.92 11.59
N PRO A 115 43.07 -32.65 10.53
CA PRO A 115 41.73 -32.59 9.94
C PRO A 115 40.65 -32.92 10.97
N ILE A 116 39.67 -32.03 11.09
CA ILE A 116 38.52 -32.15 11.98
C ILE A 116 37.59 -33.24 11.43
N GLU A 117 37.37 -34.29 12.22
CA GLU A 117 36.30 -35.27 11.95
C GLU A 117 34.94 -34.62 12.26
N LEU A 118 34.08 -34.52 11.24
CA LEU A 118 32.70 -34.06 11.37
C LEU A 118 31.86 -35.12 12.10
N SER A 119 31.70 -34.96 13.41
CA SER A 119 30.64 -35.66 14.16
C SER A 119 29.31 -34.94 13.94
N VAL A 120 28.34 -35.67 13.40
CA VAL A 120 26.93 -35.26 13.23
C VAL A 120 26.33 -34.99 14.61
N PRO A 121 25.76 -33.80 14.87
CA PRO A 121 25.09 -33.55 16.14
C PRO A 121 23.77 -34.32 16.22
N GLU A 122 23.64 -35.00 17.36
CA GLU A 122 22.48 -35.74 17.85
C GLU A 122 21.33 -34.78 18.22
N GLU A 123 20.10 -35.31 18.22
CA GLU A 123 18.82 -34.62 18.40
C GLU A 123 18.82 -33.53 19.48
N VAL A 124 18.27 -32.36 19.13
CA VAL A 124 18.09 -31.23 20.06
C VAL A 124 16.68 -31.32 20.66
N GLU A 125 16.63 -31.52 21.98
CA GLU A 125 15.43 -31.50 22.82
C GLU A 125 14.71 -30.14 22.77
N GLU A 126 13.38 -30.19 22.88
CA GLU A 126 12.49 -29.03 22.90
C GLU A 126 12.73 -28.17 24.16
N VAL A 127 13.16 -26.92 23.95
CA VAL A 127 13.36 -25.93 25.02
C VAL A 127 12.05 -25.20 25.28
N GLU A 128 11.45 -25.43 26.44
CA GLU A 128 10.34 -24.61 26.96
C GLU A 128 10.83 -23.20 27.29
N ILE A 129 10.25 -22.20 26.63
CA ILE A 129 10.59 -20.79 26.83
C ILE A 129 9.66 -20.21 27.90
N GLU A 130 10.19 -20.00 29.11
CA GLU A 130 9.55 -19.17 30.13
C GLU A 130 9.50 -17.71 29.65
N THR A 131 8.30 -17.15 29.63
CA THR A 131 8.07 -15.76 29.22
C THR A 131 8.16 -14.84 30.43
N GLU A 132 9.16 -13.97 30.46
CA GLU A 132 9.30 -12.95 31.50
C GLU A 132 8.23 -11.84 31.36
N PRO A 133 7.76 -11.28 32.50
CA PRO A 133 6.72 -10.26 32.51
C PRO A 133 7.22 -8.90 31.98
N ILE A 134 6.45 -8.36 31.03
CA ILE A 134 6.70 -7.08 30.35
C ILE A 134 6.70 -5.91 31.38
N PRO A 135 7.76 -5.07 31.43
CA PRO A 135 7.83 -3.94 32.35
C PRO A 135 6.79 -2.86 32.01
N LYS A 136 6.19 -2.31 33.06
CA LYS A 136 5.20 -1.21 32.99
C LYS A 136 5.83 0.05 32.41
N PRO A 137 5.16 0.77 31.49
CA PRO A 137 5.68 1.99 30.90
C PRO A 137 5.69 3.13 31.91
N GLU A 138 6.85 3.79 32.03
CA GLU A 138 7.04 5.01 32.83
C GLU A 138 6.34 6.23 32.19
N PRO A 139 5.94 7.23 33.02
CA PRO A 139 5.22 8.41 32.55
C PRO A 139 6.14 9.34 31.75
N LYS A 140 5.66 9.75 30.58
CA LYS A 140 6.36 10.65 29.65
C LYS A 140 6.47 12.07 30.25
N GLU A 141 7.70 12.54 30.40
CA GLU A 141 8.00 13.95 30.72
C GLU A 141 7.56 14.89 29.57
N GLU A 142 7.01 16.03 29.96
CA GLU A 142 6.52 17.07 29.05
C GLU A 142 7.70 17.81 28.38
N VAL A 143 7.72 17.77 27.04
CA VAL A 143 8.73 18.47 26.22
C VAL A 143 8.43 19.98 26.21
N PRO A 144 9.39 20.85 26.56
CA PRO A 144 9.18 22.29 26.54
C PRO A 144 9.03 22.84 25.11
N LYS A 145 8.01 23.70 24.94
CA LYS A 145 7.71 24.49 23.74
C LYS A 145 8.95 25.31 23.32
N LYS A 146 9.62 24.89 22.25
CA LYS A 146 10.66 25.70 21.58
C LYS A 146 10.03 26.70 20.61
N GLU A 147 10.37 27.96 20.80
CA GLU A 147 10.02 29.07 19.92
C GLU A 147 10.63 28.89 18.53
N LYS A 148 9.86 29.31 17.52
CA LYS A 148 10.11 29.12 16.09
C LYS A 148 11.12 30.15 15.59
N PRO A 149 12.34 29.76 15.16
CA PRO A 149 13.28 30.72 14.60
C PRO A 149 12.83 31.18 13.21
N GLU A 150 12.79 32.50 13.01
CA GLU A 150 12.56 33.13 11.70
C GLU A 150 13.77 32.87 10.80
N LEU A 151 13.64 31.88 9.90
CA LEU A 151 14.61 31.61 8.85
C LEU A 151 14.49 32.67 7.75
N LYS A 152 15.50 33.55 7.66
CA LYS A 152 15.74 34.40 6.49
C LYS A 152 16.24 33.51 5.35
N LEU A 153 15.36 33.17 4.40
CA LEU A 153 15.75 32.53 3.15
C LEU A 153 16.64 33.49 2.35
N LYS A 154 17.91 33.11 2.19
CA LYS A 154 18.77 33.67 1.14
C LYS A 154 18.34 33.04 -0.19
N GLU A 155 18.13 33.88 -1.20
CA GLU A 155 17.87 33.49 -2.59
C GLU A 155 19.10 32.77 -3.16
N GLU A 156 19.19 31.47 -2.95
CA GLU A 156 20.16 30.62 -3.63
C GLU A 156 19.67 30.32 -5.05
N SER A 157 20.56 30.60 -6.00
CA SER A 157 20.43 30.38 -7.44
C SER A 157 19.71 29.07 -7.79
N LYS A 158 18.63 29.18 -8.57
CA LYS A 158 17.90 28.08 -9.22
C LYS A 158 18.88 27.21 -10.03
N LYS A 159 19.42 26.16 -9.42
CA LYS A 159 19.92 25.00 -10.17
C LYS A 159 18.69 24.22 -10.62
N GLU A 160 18.55 24.07 -11.93
CA GLU A 160 17.49 23.28 -12.55
C GLU A 160 17.71 21.82 -12.14
N ILE A 161 16.99 21.38 -11.10
CA ILE A 161 16.98 19.98 -10.67
C ILE A 161 16.27 19.21 -11.78
N VAL A 162 17.05 18.55 -12.62
CA VAL A 162 16.53 17.59 -13.60
C VAL A 162 16.04 16.38 -12.81
N PHE A 163 14.77 16.36 -12.46
CA PHE A 163 14.12 15.19 -11.90
C PHE A 163 14.08 14.12 -12.99
N GLU A 164 14.95 13.12 -12.88
CA GLU A 164 14.79 11.89 -13.66
C GLU A 164 13.40 11.33 -13.36
N LYS A 165 12.58 11.18 -14.41
CA LYS A 165 11.24 10.62 -14.24
C LYS A 165 11.39 9.23 -13.64
N PRO A 166 10.62 8.89 -12.59
CA PRO A 166 10.70 7.56 -12.00
C PRO A 166 10.48 6.52 -13.09
N VAL A 167 11.39 5.55 -13.17
CA VAL A 167 11.27 4.43 -14.11
C VAL A 167 10.12 3.56 -13.63
N VAL A 168 8.92 3.81 -14.17
CA VAL A 168 7.74 3.04 -13.83
C VAL A 168 7.81 1.70 -14.56
N ASP A 169 7.74 0.60 -13.81
CA ASP A 169 7.70 -0.75 -14.37
C ASP A 169 6.48 -0.91 -15.30
N ILE A 170 6.76 -1.21 -16.57
CA ILE A 170 5.75 -1.37 -17.62
C ILE A 170 4.82 -2.55 -17.30
N SER A 171 5.34 -3.59 -16.66
CA SER A 171 4.58 -4.77 -16.24
C SER A 171 3.48 -4.39 -15.25
N LEU A 172 3.80 -3.52 -14.29
CA LEU A 172 2.86 -3.01 -13.30
C LEU A 172 1.78 -2.12 -13.94
N LEU A 173 2.17 -1.28 -14.91
CA LEU A 173 1.22 -0.45 -15.67
C LEU A 173 0.25 -1.30 -16.49
N ILE A 174 0.75 -2.36 -17.12
CA ILE A 174 -0.07 -3.29 -17.87
C ILE A 174 -1.09 -3.97 -16.95
N LEU A 175 -0.62 -4.52 -15.82
CA LEU A 175 -1.48 -5.20 -14.85
C LEU A 175 -2.59 -4.28 -14.32
N ARG A 176 -2.24 -3.04 -13.96
CA ARG A 176 -3.21 -2.03 -13.54
C ARG A 176 -4.22 -1.72 -14.65
N GLY A 177 -3.77 -1.58 -15.89
CA GLY A 177 -4.66 -1.33 -17.03
C GLY A 177 -5.65 -2.46 -17.28
N GLU A 178 -5.22 -3.72 -17.12
CA GLU A 178 -6.08 -4.89 -17.27
C GLU A 178 -7.14 -4.96 -16.16
N ALA A 179 -6.76 -4.75 -14.90
CA ALA A 179 -7.68 -4.72 -13.77
C ALA A 179 -8.75 -3.62 -13.89
N LEU A 180 -8.38 -2.43 -14.37
CA LEU A 180 -9.32 -1.33 -14.60
C LEU A 180 -10.33 -1.65 -15.70
N ILE A 181 -9.88 -2.33 -16.76
CA ILE A 181 -10.76 -2.76 -17.85
C ILE A 181 -11.76 -3.80 -17.35
N GLU A 182 -11.31 -4.78 -16.58
CA GLU A 182 -12.18 -5.80 -15.98
C GLU A 182 -13.25 -5.16 -15.09
N LYS A 183 -12.83 -4.28 -14.18
CA LYS A 183 -13.75 -3.52 -13.30
C LYS A 183 -14.77 -2.70 -14.09
N ALA A 184 -14.37 -2.10 -15.22
CA ALA A 184 -15.27 -1.33 -16.08
C ALA A 184 -16.25 -2.23 -16.86
N GLU A 185 -15.87 -3.46 -17.21
CA GLU A 185 -16.75 -4.45 -17.85
C GLU A 185 -17.78 -5.00 -16.86
N GLU A 186 -17.36 -5.34 -15.64
CA GLU A 186 -18.24 -5.79 -14.56
C GLU A 186 -19.29 -4.73 -14.17
N ALA A 187 -18.92 -3.45 -14.19
CA ALA A 187 -19.83 -2.33 -13.90
C ALA A 187 -20.97 -2.15 -14.94
N GLY A 188 -20.99 -2.92 -16.03
CA GLY A 188 -22.04 -2.86 -17.04
C GLY A 188 -21.89 -1.68 -18.00
N ALA A 189 -20.93 -1.80 -18.91
CA ALA A 189 -20.59 -0.74 -19.87
C ALA A 189 -21.79 -0.29 -20.73
N ASN A 190 -22.01 1.02 -20.79
CA ASN A 190 -22.89 1.64 -21.77
C ASN A 190 -22.19 1.77 -23.14
N ARG A 191 -22.92 2.17 -24.19
CA ARG A 191 -22.36 2.30 -25.56
C ARG A 191 -21.11 3.21 -25.66
N TYR A 192 -20.98 4.22 -24.80
CA TYR A 192 -19.82 5.11 -24.74
C TYR A 192 -18.66 4.48 -23.98
N ALA A 193 -18.91 3.94 -22.78
CA ALA A 193 -17.93 3.22 -22.00
C ALA A 193 -17.35 2.02 -22.77
N SER A 194 -18.17 1.26 -23.52
CA SER A 194 -17.70 0.15 -24.35
C SER A 194 -16.71 0.59 -25.44
N LYS A 195 -16.87 1.79 -26.01
CA LYS A 195 -15.90 2.32 -27.00
C LYS A 195 -14.55 2.60 -26.35
N ARG A 196 -14.55 3.19 -25.16
CA ARG A 196 -13.33 3.48 -24.39
C ARG A 196 -12.64 2.20 -23.93
N ILE A 197 -13.38 1.22 -23.41
CA ILE A 197 -12.86 -0.09 -23.03
C ILE A 197 -12.17 -0.77 -24.22
N ASN A 198 -12.80 -0.79 -25.39
CA ASN A 198 -12.21 -1.36 -26.61
C ASN A 198 -10.94 -0.62 -27.05
N LEU A 199 -10.91 0.72 -26.91
CA LEU A 199 -9.73 1.52 -27.18
C LEU A 199 -8.60 1.20 -26.19
N ALA A 200 -8.90 1.11 -24.89
CA ALA A 200 -7.95 0.76 -23.84
C ALA A 200 -7.33 -0.63 -24.08
N LYS A 201 -8.15 -1.65 -24.39
CA LYS A 201 -7.68 -3.00 -24.78
C LYS A 201 -6.71 -2.94 -25.97
N LYS A 202 -7.05 -2.16 -27.00
CA LYS A 202 -6.20 -1.99 -28.19
C LYS A 202 -4.87 -1.30 -27.86
N LEU A 203 -4.89 -0.31 -26.96
CA LEU A 203 -3.68 0.39 -26.51
C LEU A 203 -2.79 -0.51 -25.65
N LEU A 204 -3.34 -1.27 -24.70
CA LEU A 204 -2.57 -2.24 -23.89
C LEU A 204 -1.90 -3.30 -24.76
N LYS A 205 -2.61 -3.85 -25.75
CA LYS A 205 -2.01 -4.80 -26.70
C LYS A 205 -0.84 -4.20 -27.46
N LYS A 206 -0.93 -2.92 -27.85
CA LYS A 206 0.18 -2.20 -28.49
C LYS A 206 1.32 -1.90 -27.52
N ALA A 207 1.01 -1.55 -26.28
CA ALA A 207 1.98 -1.29 -25.22
C ALA A 207 2.82 -2.54 -24.93
N LYS A 208 2.18 -3.72 -24.77
CA LYS A 208 2.84 -5.03 -24.66
C LYS A 208 3.79 -5.30 -25.83
N LYS A 209 3.30 -5.12 -27.06
CA LYS A 209 4.10 -5.39 -28.27
C LYS A 209 5.30 -4.45 -28.43
N LYS A 210 5.17 -3.18 -28.03
CA LYS A 210 6.20 -2.14 -28.22
C LYS A 210 7.05 -1.89 -26.97
N ASN A 211 6.76 -2.57 -25.87
CA ASN A 211 7.31 -2.28 -24.55
C ASN A 211 7.29 -0.77 -24.21
N SER A 212 6.13 -0.14 -24.36
CA SER A 212 5.98 1.32 -24.26
C SER A 212 5.12 1.73 -23.06
N SER A 213 5.74 2.37 -22.07
CA SER A 213 5.08 2.92 -20.87
C SER A 213 4.04 3.99 -21.22
N GLU A 214 4.32 4.84 -22.20
CA GLU A 214 3.41 5.91 -22.64
C GLU A 214 2.08 5.33 -23.17
N LEU A 215 2.14 4.26 -23.96
CA LEU A 215 0.96 3.57 -24.45
C LEU A 215 0.17 2.90 -23.33
N ALA A 216 0.85 2.34 -22.32
CA ALA A 216 0.22 1.75 -21.16
C ALA A 216 -0.50 2.82 -20.30
N LEU A 217 0.15 3.95 -20.02
CA LEU A 217 -0.45 5.08 -19.30
C LEU A 217 -1.68 5.64 -20.03
N ARG A 218 -1.61 5.76 -21.35
CA ARG A 218 -2.77 6.19 -22.14
C ARG A 218 -3.93 5.19 -22.06
N ALA A 219 -3.62 3.89 -22.07
CA ALA A 219 -4.64 2.85 -21.92
C ALA A 219 -5.32 2.91 -20.54
N ILE A 220 -4.54 3.08 -19.47
CA ILE A 220 -5.05 3.29 -18.11
C ILE A 220 -6.02 4.47 -18.07
N LYS A 221 -5.62 5.62 -18.62
CA LYS A 221 -6.47 6.82 -18.65
C LYS A 221 -7.80 6.59 -19.37
N GLU A 222 -7.80 5.86 -20.49
CA GLU A 222 -9.04 5.52 -21.19
C GLU A 222 -9.94 4.55 -20.40
N ALA A 223 -9.34 3.63 -19.65
CA ALA A 223 -10.07 2.71 -18.78
C ALA A 223 -10.68 3.43 -17.55
N GLU A 224 -9.94 4.35 -16.93
CA GLU A 224 -10.43 5.20 -15.83
C GLU A 224 -11.62 6.05 -16.28
N LEU A 225 -11.51 6.71 -17.46
CA LEU A 225 -12.62 7.49 -18.02
C LEU A 225 -13.85 6.61 -18.34
N ALA A 226 -13.65 5.36 -18.76
CA ALA A 226 -14.77 4.44 -18.97
C ALA A 226 -15.48 4.08 -17.65
N LEU A 227 -14.72 3.93 -16.56
CA LEU A 227 -15.24 3.64 -15.24
C LEU A 227 -16.02 4.82 -14.65
N ASP A 228 -15.53 6.05 -14.85
CA ASP A 228 -16.25 7.26 -14.41
C ASP A 228 -17.59 7.41 -15.15
N GLU A 229 -17.62 7.12 -16.46
CA GLU A 229 -18.84 7.13 -17.27
C GLU A 229 -19.86 6.06 -16.83
N THR A 230 -19.42 4.89 -16.35
CA THR A 230 -20.33 3.86 -15.80
C THR A 230 -20.88 4.29 -14.44
N LYS A 231 -20.03 4.82 -13.55
CA LYS A 231 -20.44 5.35 -12.24
C LYS A 231 -21.47 6.47 -12.37
N GLU A 232 -21.24 7.43 -13.26
CA GLU A 232 -22.16 8.56 -13.46
C GLU A 232 -23.53 8.07 -13.94
N LYS A 233 -23.55 7.08 -14.84
CA LYS A 233 -24.80 6.47 -15.30
C LYS A 233 -25.54 5.80 -14.15
N ILE A 234 -24.86 4.97 -13.35
CA ILE A 234 -25.48 4.30 -12.19
C ILE A 234 -26.12 5.33 -11.25
N SER A 235 -25.43 6.44 -10.98
CA SER A 235 -25.94 7.57 -10.17
C SER A 235 -27.20 8.21 -10.79
N ARG A 236 -27.22 8.45 -12.11
CA ARG A 236 -28.41 9.01 -12.79
C ARG A 236 -29.61 8.05 -12.76
N TYR A 237 -29.37 6.74 -12.89
CA TYR A 237 -30.44 5.73 -12.85
C TYR A 237 -31.01 5.57 -11.45
N SER A 238 -30.16 5.51 -10.41
CA SER A 238 -30.63 5.43 -9.02
C SER A 238 -31.47 6.65 -8.64
N SER A 239 -31.05 7.86 -9.02
CA SER A 239 -31.81 9.10 -8.78
C SER A 239 -33.19 9.07 -9.44
N ARG A 240 -33.30 8.66 -10.71
CA ARG A 240 -34.61 8.55 -11.39
C ARG A 240 -35.51 7.49 -10.77
N TYR A 241 -34.94 6.35 -10.38
CA TYR A 241 -35.68 5.27 -9.75
C TYR A 241 -36.25 5.71 -8.39
N ILE A 242 -35.43 6.37 -7.57
CA ILE A 242 -35.85 6.94 -6.28
C ILE A 242 -36.95 7.98 -6.48
N MET A 243 -36.80 8.91 -7.44
CA MET A 243 -37.86 9.89 -7.75
C MET A 243 -39.17 9.23 -8.20
N GLY A 244 -39.10 8.14 -8.97
CA GLY A 244 -40.28 7.36 -9.36
C GLY A 244 -41.02 6.76 -8.17
N ILE A 245 -40.28 6.17 -7.22
CA ILE A 245 -40.84 5.60 -5.99
C ILE A 245 -41.47 6.71 -5.13
N VAL A 246 -40.78 7.81 -4.89
CA VAL A 246 -41.29 8.95 -4.09
C VAL A 246 -42.59 9.50 -4.67
N LYS A 247 -42.68 9.65 -6.01
CA LYS A 247 -43.90 10.11 -6.68
C LYS A 247 -45.08 9.14 -6.56
N THR A 248 -44.80 7.85 -6.37
CA THR A 248 -45.83 6.81 -6.27
C THR A 248 -46.36 6.68 -4.84
N ILE A 249 -45.49 6.87 -3.82
CA ILE A 249 -45.88 6.80 -2.40
C ILE A 249 -46.59 8.08 -1.94
N GLY A 250 -46.32 9.23 -2.57
CA GLY A 250 -46.94 10.52 -2.23
C GLY A 250 -48.35 10.76 -2.79
N LYS A 251 -48.97 9.75 -3.43
CA LYS A 251 -50.36 9.80 -3.91
C LYS A 251 -51.24 8.85 -3.10
#